data_AF-A0A934DA11-F1
#
_entry.id   AF-A0A934DA11-F1
#
_cell.length_a   1.000
_cell.length_b   1.000
_cell.length_c   1.000
_cell.angle_alpha   90.00
_cell.angle_beta   90.00
_cell.angle_gamma   90.00
#
_symmetry.space_group_name_H-M   'P 1'
#
loop_
_entity.id
_entity.type
_entity.pdbx_description
1 polymer ?
#
loop_
_entity_poly.entity_id
_entity_poly.type
_entity_poly.pdbx_seq_one_letter_code
_entity_poly.pdbx_strand_id
1 'polypeptide(L)'
;MYQKYLEGEAQKGTTLIAIDGYSFSSVSHVQETLAPLNEFVFGAASKFNIDPYLLGGILVDEIVRFAPFEEITDKLQLDIINKNVSVGVAQVKIDTAKDLIFAGYFNPNQNDPMLNKEAIAKTPRSYLYKYLIDPRNSVYFGGATIRAMVDSWKAKVKIDLTPELIGSLYSLGHDPHLSPIANDRGKQIVNEFMPLAKGVFDGL
;
A
#
# COMPACT_ATOMS: atom_id res chain seq x y z
N MET A 1 -1.35 -16.40 -17.98
CA MET A 1 -2.64 -15.75 -18.28
C MET A 1 -2.42 -14.23 -18.33
N TYR A 2 -1.76 -13.66 -17.32
CA TYR A 2 -1.40 -12.24 -17.26
C TYR A 2 -0.61 -11.66 -18.47
N GLN A 3 0.34 -12.39 -19.05
CA GLN A 3 1.04 -11.92 -20.27
C GLN A 3 0.08 -11.70 -21.46
N LYS A 4 -0.95 -12.56 -21.61
CA LYS A 4 -1.99 -12.36 -22.64
C LYS A 4 -2.87 -11.16 -22.34
N TYR A 5 -3.07 -10.83 -21.06
CA TYR A 5 -3.75 -9.60 -20.66
C TYR A 5 -2.94 -8.37 -21.10
N LEU A 6 -1.64 -8.33 -20.82
CA LEU A 6 -0.76 -7.23 -21.24
C LEU A 6 -0.67 -7.09 -22.77
N GLU A 7 -0.62 -8.21 -23.51
CA GLU A 7 -0.69 -8.22 -24.97
C GLU A 7 -2.02 -7.63 -25.47
N GLY A 8 -3.13 -7.97 -24.83
CA GLY A 8 -4.45 -7.41 -25.15
C GLY A 8 -4.55 -5.90 -24.87
N GLU A 9 -3.98 -5.44 -23.76
CA GLU A 9 -3.91 -4.01 -23.43
C GLU A 9 -3.03 -3.23 -24.43
N ALA A 10 -1.89 -3.79 -24.82
CA ALA A 10 -1.04 -3.21 -25.86
C ALA A 10 -1.78 -3.08 -27.20
N GLN A 11 -2.59 -4.07 -27.58
CA GLN A 11 -3.39 -4.04 -28.80
C GLN A 11 -4.50 -2.98 -28.77
N LYS A 12 -5.00 -2.62 -27.58
CA LYS A 12 -5.96 -1.52 -27.39
C LYS A 12 -5.30 -0.14 -27.42
N GLY A 13 -3.96 -0.08 -27.47
CA GLY A 13 -3.19 1.16 -27.39
C GLY A 13 -3.03 1.70 -25.96
N THR A 14 -3.32 0.89 -24.94
CA THR A 14 -3.11 1.28 -23.54
C THR A 14 -1.62 1.41 -23.24
N THR A 15 -1.23 2.45 -22.51
CA THR A 15 0.14 2.60 -22.00
C THR A 15 0.44 1.50 -20.98
N LEU A 16 1.48 0.71 -21.23
CA LEU A 16 2.00 -0.28 -20.28
C LEU A 16 2.95 0.38 -19.28
N ILE A 17 2.91 -0.10 -18.04
CA ILE A 17 3.81 0.35 -16.96
C ILE A 17 4.92 -0.69 -16.81
N ALA A 18 6.17 -0.22 -16.90
CA ALA A 18 7.35 -1.06 -16.77
C ALA A 18 8.08 -0.81 -15.44
N ILE A 19 8.59 -1.89 -14.85
CA ILE A 19 9.49 -1.88 -13.69
C ILE A 19 10.72 -2.69 -14.08
N ASP A 20 11.90 -2.11 -13.91
CA ASP A 20 13.18 -2.74 -14.25
C ASP A 20 13.24 -3.31 -15.68
N GLY A 21 12.55 -2.65 -16.62
CA GLY A 21 12.49 -3.05 -18.03
C GLY A 21 11.45 -4.12 -18.38
N TYR A 22 10.67 -4.61 -17.41
CA TYR A 22 9.59 -5.57 -17.65
C TYR A 22 8.23 -4.90 -17.51
N SER A 23 7.27 -5.20 -18.39
CA SER A 23 5.89 -4.71 -18.24
C SER A 23 5.16 -5.50 -17.15
N PHE A 24 4.66 -4.78 -16.15
CA PHE A 24 4.01 -5.36 -14.98
C PHE A 24 2.51 -5.06 -14.92
N SER A 25 2.05 -3.98 -15.55
CA SER A 25 0.64 -3.60 -15.57
C SER A 25 0.32 -2.60 -16.69
N SER A 26 -0.91 -2.13 -16.76
CA SER A 26 -1.34 -1.05 -17.67
C SER A 26 -1.86 0.16 -16.89
N VAL A 27 -1.82 1.35 -17.50
CA VAL A 27 -2.42 2.56 -16.92
C VAL A 27 -3.91 2.37 -16.66
N SER A 28 -4.63 1.69 -17.57
CA SER A 28 -6.06 1.38 -17.39
C SER A 28 -6.31 0.51 -16.17
N HIS A 29 -5.48 -0.52 -15.93
CA HIS A 29 -5.60 -1.35 -14.72
C HIS A 29 -5.46 -0.52 -13.43
N VAL A 30 -4.49 0.39 -13.41
CA VAL A 30 -4.27 1.30 -12.29
C VAL A 30 -5.47 2.23 -12.11
N GLN A 31 -6.00 2.81 -13.20
CA GLN A 31 -7.18 3.68 -13.14
C GLN A 31 -8.41 2.93 -12.60
N GLU A 32 -8.70 1.74 -13.13
CA GLU A 32 -9.83 0.91 -12.70
C GLU A 32 -9.76 0.53 -11.22
N THR A 33 -8.54 0.30 -10.70
CA THR A 33 -8.32 -0.08 -9.31
C THR A 33 -8.29 1.12 -8.36
N LEU A 34 -7.64 2.22 -8.76
CA LEU A 34 -7.34 3.35 -7.89
C LEU A 34 -8.44 4.42 -7.89
N ALA A 35 -9.10 4.68 -9.01
CA ALA A 35 -10.12 5.73 -9.11
C ALA A 35 -11.27 5.57 -8.10
N PRO A 36 -11.81 4.35 -7.86
CA PRO A 36 -12.86 4.14 -6.84
C PRO A 36 -12.39 4.43 -5.40
N LEU A 37 -11.08 4.54 -5.17
CA LEU A 37 -10.49 4.73 -3.84
C LEU A 37 -10.16 6.18 -3.52
N ASN A 38 -10.43 7.11 -4.45
CA ASN A 38 -10.05 8.52 -4.34
C ASN A 38 -10.43 9.14 -2.98
N GLU A 39 -11.70 9.06 -2.59
CA GLU A 39 -12.17 9.62 -1.31
C GLU A 39 -11.46 9.02 -0.07
N PHE A 40 -11.11 7.72 -0.13
CA PHE A 40 -10.44 7.03 0.96
C PHE A 40 -8.97 7.41 1.03
N VAL A 41 -8.31 7.65 -0.11
CA VAL A 41 -6.91 8.13 -0.16
C VAL A 41 -6.82 9.51 0.48
N PHE A 42 -7.68 10.44 0.08
CA PHE A 42 -7.68 11.78 0.68
C PHE A 42 -8.11 11.75 2.16
N GLY A 43 -9.08 10.91 2.52
CA GLY A 43 -9.51 10.72 3.91
C GLY A 43 -8.40 10.15 4.80
N ALA A 44 -7.70 9.11 4.34
CA ALA A 44 -6.55 8.55 5.04
C ALA A 44 -5.41 9.58 5.14
N ALA A 45 -5.09 10.27 4.04
CA ALA A 45 -4.05 11.29 4.02
C ALA A 45 -4.31 12.41 5.03
N SER A 46 -5.56 12.90 5.09
CA SER A 46 -5.99 13.88 6.09
C SER A 46 -5.88 13.32 7.52
N LYS A 47 -6.43 12.13 7.78
CA LYS A 47 -6.40 11.49 9.11
C LYS A 47 -4.98 11.31 9.65
N PHE A 48 -4.05 10.96 8.76
CA PHE A 48 -2.67 10.63 9.13
C PHE A 48 -1.68 11.77 8.89
N ASN A 49 -2.15 12.93 8.42
CA ASN A 49 -1.33 14.09 8.09
C ASN A 49 -0.14 13.73 7.18
N ILE A 50 -0.45 13.10 6.04
CA ILE A 50 0.51 12.73 4.98
C ILE A 50 0.04 13.31 3.64
N ASP A 51 0.94 13.34 2.65
CA ASP A 51 0.60 13.77 1.29
C ASP A 51 -0.29 12.71 0.60
N PRO A 52 -1.50 13.07 0.13
CA PRO A 52 -2.40 12.13 -0.55
C PRO A 52 -1.83 11.59 -1.87
N TYR A 53 -1.04 12.39 -2.60
CA TYR A 53 -0.43 11.94 -3.84
C TYR A 53 0.72 10.98 -3.58
N LEU A 54 1.46 11.15 -2.48
CA LEU A 54 2.46 10.16 -2.06
C LEU A 54 1.81 8.82 -1.68
N LEU A 55 0.71 8.85 -0.92
CA LEU A 55 -0.06 7.64 -0.63
C LEU A 55 -0.58 7.01 -1.93
N GLY A 56 -1.14 7.82 -2.84
CA GLY A 56 -1.58 7.36 -4.16
C GLY A 56 -0.46 6.71 -4.98
N GLY A 57 0.72 7.34 -5.05
CA GLY A 57 1.88 6.79 -5.76
C GLY A 57 2.39 5.48 -5.17
N ILE A 58 2.34 5.32 -3.84
CA ILE A 58 2.62 4.05 -3.16
C ILE A 58 1.57 2.99 -3.55
N LEU A 59 0.29 3.34 -3.59
CA LEU A 59 -0.75 2.39 -4.02
C LEU A 59 -0.58 1.97 -5.48
N VAL A 60 -0.24 2.89 -6.38
CA VAL A 60 0.09 2.56 -7.78
C VAL A 60 1.23 1.56 -7.85
N ASP A 61 2.32 1.78 -7.11
CA ASP A 61 3.47 0.86 -7.06
C ASP A 61 3.07 -0.55 -6.59
N GLU A 62 2.26 -0.64 -5.54
CA GLU A 62 1.76 -1.92 -5.03
C GLU A 62 0.80 -2.60 -6.02
N ILE A 63 -0.12 -1.87 -6.65
CA ILE A 63 -1.03 -2.39 -7.70
C ILE A 63 -0.21 -2.95 -8.86
N VAL A 64 0.75 -2.19 -9.38
CA VAL A 64 1.55 -2.60 -10.55
C VAL A 64 2.36 -3.85 -10.24
N ARG A 65 3.04 -3.90 -9.09
CA ARG A 65 3.87 -5.05 -8.70
C ARG A 65 3.05 -6.29 -8.37
N PHE A 66 1.83 -6.11 -7.86
CA PHE A 66 0.96 -7.22 -7.47
C PHE A 66 0.14 -7.79 -8.64
N ALA A 67 -0.13 -7.01 -9.68
CA ALA A 67 -1.02 -7.40 -10.78
C ALA A 67 -0.69 -8.77 -11.42
N PRO A 68 0.58 -9.18 -11.63
CA PRO A 68 0.89 -10.53 -12.14
C PRO A 68 0.49 -11.69 -11.22
N PHE A 69 0.20 -11.42 -9.95
CA PHE A 69 -0.07 -12.40 -8.89
C PHE A 69 -1.54 -12.43 -8.42
N GLU A 70 -2.39 -11.51 -8.87
CA GLU A 70 -3.79 -11.40 -8.44
C GLU A 70 -4.56 -12.75 -8.59
N GLU A 71 -4.48 -13.37 -9.77
CA GLU A 71 -5.14 -14.66 -10.07
C GLU A 71 -4.65 -15.84 -9.20
N ILE A 72 -3.44 -15.74 -8.64
CA ILE A 72 -2.83 -16.79 -7.81
C ILE A 72 -3.33 -16.67 -6.37
N THR A 73 -3.58 -15.46 -5.90
CA THR A 73 -3.97 -15.22 -4.50
C THR A 73 -5.37 -15.70 -4.16
N ASP A 74 -6.31 -15.66 -5.11
CA ASP A 74 -7.67 -16.18 -4.91
C ASP A 74 -7.73 -17.68 -4.63
N LYS A 75 -6.78 -18.47 -5.16
CA LYS A 75 -6.72 -19.92 -4.96
C LYS A 75 -5.98 -20.32 -3.68
N LEU A 76 -5.18 -19.43 -3.10
CA LEU A 76 -4.31 -19.71 -1.95
C LEU A 76 -4.80 -19.07 -0.64
N GLN A 77 -5.99 -18.46 -0.62
CA GLN A 77 -6.51 -17.71 0.54
C GLN A 77 -6.43 -18.51 1.86
N LEU A 78 -6.66 -19.83 1.86
CA LEU A 78 -6.64 -20.65 3.07
C LEU A 78 -5.22 -20.90 3.66
N ASP A 79 -4.19 -21.06 2.82
CA ASP A 79 -2.80 -21.29 3.26
C ASP A 79 -2.08 -19.98 3.63
N ILE A 80 -2.57 -18.86 3.11
CA ILE A 80 -2.06 -17.50 3.31
C ILE A 80 -2.44 -16.95 4.68
N ILE A 81 -3.64 -17.30 5.17
CA ILE A 81 -4.23 -16.77 6.40
C ILE A 81 -3.40 -17.03 7.67
N ASN A 82 -2.60 -18.10 7.71
CA ASN A 82 -1.74 -18.41 8.86
C ASN A 82 -0.34 -17.79 8.77
N LYS A 83 0.04 -17.21 7.62
CA LYS A 83 1.34 -16.59 7.38
C LYS A 83 1.25 -15.06 7.52
N ASN A 84 2.38 -14.41 7.81
CA ASN A 84 2.45 -12.95 7.85
C ASN A 84 2.64 -12.39 6.42
N VAL A 85 1.56 -12.38 5.64
CA VAL A 85 1.54 -11.93 4.25
C VAL A 85 1.07 -10.47 4.13
N SER A 86 1.43 -9.83 3.02
CA SER A 86 0.85 -8.56 2.58
C SER A 86 -0.53 -8.76 1.96
N VAL A 87 -1.50 -7.90 2.32
CA VAL A 87 -2.91 -8.06 1.92
C VAL A 87 -3.51 -6.72 1.48
N GLY A 88 -4.40 -6.80 0.49
CA GLY A 88 -5.17 -5.67 -0.03
C GLY A 88 -4.38 -4.76 -0.95
N VAL A 89 -5.02 -3.70 -1.44
CA VAL A 89 -4.44 -2.75 -2.41
C VAL A 89 -3.18 -2.05 -1.88
N ALA A 90 -3.09 -1.82 -0.58
CA ALA A 90 -1.92 -1.23 0.05
C ALA A 90 -0.83 -2.26 0.41
N GLN A 91 -1.06 -3.56 0.20
CA GLN A 91 -0.11 -4.65 0.48
C GLN A 91 0.48 -4.60 1.90
N VAL A 92 -0.35 -4.28 2.90
CA VAL A 92 0.08 -4.21 4.30
C VAL A 92 0.15 -5.61 4.92
N LYS A 93 1.24 -5.91 5.61
CA LYS A 93 1.41 -7.18 6.33
C LYS A 93 0.41 -7.33 7.47
N ILE A 94 -0.12 -8.54 7.68
CA ILE A 94 -1.10 -8.78 8.76
C ILE A 94 -0.53 -8.41 10.14
N ASP A 95 0.73 -8.75 10.42
CA ASP A 95 1.35 -8.38 11.70
C ASP A 95 1.60 -6.87 11.80
N THR A 96 1.92 -6.19 10.68
CA THR A 96 2.01 -4.72 10.65
C THR A 96 0.65 -4.08 10.97
N ALA A 97 -0.44 -4.57 10.39
CA ALA A 97 -1.78 -4.09 10.70
C ALA A 97 -2.14 -4.28 12.19
N LYS A 98 -1.76 -5.42 12.76
CA LYS A 98 -1.92 -5.74 14.17
C LYS A 98 -1.15 -4.74 15.06
N ASP A 99 0.09 -4.44 14.71
CA ASP A 99 0.93 -3.48 15.43
C ASP A 99 0.38 -2.05 15.34
N LEU A 100 -0.16 -1.66 14.19
CA LEU A 100 -0.82 -0.36 14.00
C LEU A 100 -2.06 -0.20 14.88
N ILE A 101 -2.88 -1.25 14.99
CA ILE A 101 -4.05 -1.27 15.88
C ILE A 101 -3.58 -1.19 17.34
N PHE A 102 -2.61 -2.02 17.73
CA PHE A 102 -2.08 -2.07 19.08
C PHE A 102 -1.46 -0.73 19.54
N ALA A 103 -0.72 -0.08 18.65
CA ALA A 103 -0.11 1.22 18.89
C ALA A 103 -1.12 2.39 18.79
N GLY A 104 -2.35 2.13 18.35
CA GLY A 104 -3.43 3.13 18.28
C GLY A 104 -3.39 4.02 17.04
N TYR A 105 -2.60 3.68 16.01
CA TYR A 105 -2.59 4.43 14.75
C TYR A 105 -3.91 4.29 14.00
N PHE A 106 -4.42 3.06 13.88
CA PHE A 106 -5.67 2.83 13.15
C PHE A 106 -6.41 1.59 13.65
N ASN A 107 -7.70 1.74 13.93
CA ASN A 107 -8.61 0.64 14.18
C ASN A 107 -9.78 0.73 13.18
N PRO A 108 -9.96 -0.26 12.27
CA PRO A 108 -11.01 -0.24 11.26
C PRO A 108 -12.43 -0.42 11.84
N ASN A 109 -12.55 -0.90 13.08
CA ASN A 109 -13.84 -1.00 13.78
C ASN A 109 -13.65 -0.87 15.30
N GLN A 110 -13.92 0.33 15.83
CA GLN A 110 -13.79 0.64 17.27
C GLN A 110 -14.73 -0.18 18.16
N ASN A 111 -15.83 -0.69 17.61
CA ASN A 111 -16.81 -1.48 18.33
C ASN A 111 -16.50 -2.99 18.32
N ASP A 112 -15.46 -3.42 17.59
CA ASP A 112 -15.06 -4.82 17.56
C ASP A 112 -14.21 -5.16 18.79
N PRO A 113 -14.68 -6.04 19.70
CA PRO A 113 -13.94 -6.42 20.89
C PRO A 113 -12.63 -7.16 20.61
N MET A 114 -12.42 -7.68 19.39
CA MET A 114 -11.15 -8.30 18.99
C MET A 114 -10.12 -7.30 18.45
N LEU A 115 -10.52 -6.03 18.23
CA LEU A 115 -9.62 -4.98 17.73
C LEU A 115 -9.26 -3.94 18.79
N ASN A 116 -9.74 -4.08 20.03
CA ASN A 116 -9.26 -3.23 21.12
C ASN A 116 -7.81 -3.56 21.50
N LYS A 117 -7.18 -2.65 22.23
CA LYS A 117 -5.75 -2.70 22.56
C LYS A 117 -5.37 -3.93 23.40
N GLU A 118 -6.28 -4.40 24.24
CA GLU A 118 -6.07 -5.54 25.14
C GLU A 118 -6.20 -6.88 24.40
N ALA A 119 -7.10 -6.98 23.41
CA ALA A 119 -7.41 -8.21 22.69
C ALA A 119 -6.55 -8.40 21.45
N ILE A 120 -6.17 -7.32 20.76
CA ILE A 120 -5.51 -7.36 19.45
C ILE A 120 -4.23 -8.22 19.46
N ALA A 121 -3.47 -8.20 20.57
CA ALA A 121 -2.27 -9.02 20.75
C ALA A 121 -2.53 -10.53 20.59
N LYS A 122 -3.74 -11.00 20.91
CA LYS A 122 -4.17 -12.40 20.81
C LYS A 122 -5.05 -12.67 19.58
N THR A 123 -5.48 -11.63 18.87
CA THR A 123 -6.33 -11.77 17.69
C THR A 123 -5.62 -12.56 16.59
N PRO A 124 -6.25 -13.62 16.04
CA PRO A 124 -5.69 -14.42 14.97
C PRO A 124 -5.49 -13.62 13.68
N ARG A 125 -4.48 -13.97 12.89
CA ARG A 125 -4.22 -13.37 11.57
C ARG A 125 -5.43 -13.48 10.62
N SER A 126 -6.11 -14.63 10.65
CA SER A 126 -7.37 -14.87 9.92
C SER A 126 -8.44 -13.83 10.19
N TYR A 127 -8.52 -13.36 11.44
CA TYR A 127 -9.51 -12.38 11.85
C TYR A 127 -9.19 -11.00 11.29
N LEU A 128 -7.90 -10.64 11.19
CA LEU A 128 -7.46 -9.37 10.61
C LEU A 128 -7.54 -9.36 9.08
N TYR A 129 -7.40 -10.52 8.44
CA TYR A 129 -7.47 -10.65 6.99
C TYR A 129 -8.76 -10.03 6.40
N LYS A 130 -9.91 -10.24 7.04
CA LYS A 130 -11.21 -9.69 6.57
C LYS A 130 -11.24 -8.16 6.55
N TYR A 131 -10.46 -7.49 7.39
CA TYR A 131 -10.35 -6.04 7.39
C TYR A 131 -9.36 -5.55 6.34
N LEU A 132 -8.28 -6.30 6.09
CA LEU A 132 -7.24 -5.92 5.14
C LEU A 132 -7.66 -6.11 3.67
N ILE A 133 -8.55 -7.08 3.40
CA ILE A 133 -9.07 -7.30 2.04
C ILE A 133 -10.11 -6.24 1.63
N ASP A 134 -10.76 -5.56 2.58
CA ASP A 134 -11.60 -4.41 2.25
C ASP A 134 -10.69 -3.28 1.74
N PRO A 135 -10.81 -2.85 0.47
CA PRO A 135 -9.89 -1.91 -0.13
C PRO A 135 -9.90 -0.54 0.57
N ARG A 136 -11.03 -0.16 1.17
CA ARG A 136 -11.16 1.10 1.92
C ARG A 136 -10.30 1.05 3.17
N ASN A 137 -10.43 -0.02 3.95
CA ASN A 137 -9.60 -0.23 5.14
C ASN A 137 -8.13 -0.38 4.76
N SER A 138 -7.83 -1.08 3.66
CA SER A 138 -6.46 -1.26 3.16
C SER A 138 -5.76 0.08 2.90
N VAL A 139 -6.45 1.05 2.27
CA VAL A 139 -5.93 2.41 2.07
C VAL A 139 -5.62 3.11 3.41
N TYR A 140 -6.51 3.00 4.40
CA TYR A 140 -6.26 3.58 5.73
C TYR A 140 -5.11 2.87 6.46
N PHE A 141 -4.96 1.56 6.32
CA PHE A 141 -3.78 0.85 6.83
C PHE A 141 -2.50 1.32 6.14
N GLY A 142 -2.53 1.57 4.82
CA GLY A 142 -1.40 2.14 4.09
C GLY A 142 -0.99 3.52 4.65
N GLY A 143 -1.96 4.42 4.82
CA GLY A 143 -1.70 5.73 5.44
C GLY A 143 -1.19 5.65 6.87
N ALA A 144 -1.76 4.77 7.70
CA ALA A 144 -1.30 4.52 9.06
C ALA A 144 0.12 3.95 9.10
N THR A 145 0.47 3.09 8.14
CA THR A 145 1.82 2.52 7.99
C THR A 145 2.85 3.61 7.72
N ILE A 146 2.57 4.51 6.76
CA ILE A 146 3.43 5.67 6.48
C ILE A 146 3.59 6.52 7.74
N ARG A 147 2.50 6.80 8.45
CA ARG A 147 2.55 7.63 9.65
C ARG A 147 3.39 7.00 10.76
N ALA A 148 3.13 5.74 11.10
CA ALA A 148 3.87 5.03 12.14
C ALA A 148 5.37 4.96 11.84
N MET A 149 5.72 4.76 10.57
CA MET A 149 7.09 4.82 10.09
C MET A 149 7.70 6.21 10.31
N VAL A 150 7.06 7.28 9.83
CA VAL A 150 7.58 8.65 9.97
C VAL A 150 7.75 9.01 11.46
N ASP A 151 6.86 8.55 12.36
CA ASP A 151 6.98 8.80 13.80
C ASP A 151 8.15 8.04 14.43
N SER A 152 8.30 6.75 14.09
CA SER A 152 9.42 5.91 14.53
C SER A 152 10.77 6.51 14.13
N TRP A 153 10.86 7.02 12.90
CA TRP A 153 12.09 7.62 12.37
C TRP A 153 12.40 8.97 13.01
N LYS A 154 11.43 9.88 13.09
CA LYS A 154 11.61 11.20 13.73
C LYS A 154 11.99 11.09 15.22
N ALA A 155 11.58 10.02 15.89
CA ALA A 155 11.97 9.76 17.28
C ALA A 155 13.44 9.33 17.43
N LYS A 156 14.06 8.74 16.39
CA LYS A 156 15.41 8.15 16.47
C LYS A 156 16.48 8.98 15.77
N VAL A 157 16.12 9.70 14.70
CA VAL A 157 17.08 10.45 13.88
C VAL A 157 16.50 11.80 13.46
N LYS A 158 17.36 12.83 13.45
CA LYS A 158 17.02 14.15 12.90
C LYS A 158 17.26 14.14 11.39
N ILE A 159 16.37 13.48 10.65
CA ILE A 159 16.38 13.50 9.19
C ILE A 159 15.10 14.11 8.66
N ASP A 160 15.20 14.76 7.51
CA ASP A 160 14.03 15.09 6.72
C ASP A 160 13.59 13.84 5.93
N LEU A 161 12.33 13.46 6.06
CA LEU A 161 11.77 12.27 5.44
C LEU A 161 11.15 12.69 4.11
N THR A 162 11.97 12.72 3.06
CA THR A 162 11.52 13.08 1.72
C THR A 162 10.53 12.04 1.16
N PRO A 163 9.66 12.42 0.20
CA PRO A 163 8.75 11.47 -0.44
C PRO A 163 9.42 10.21 -1.00
N GLU A 164 10.60 10.34 -1.62
CA GLU A 164 11.35 9.21 -2.18
C GLU A 164 11.79 8.26 -1.07
N LEU A 165 12.28 8.81 0.05
CA LEU A 165 12.69 8.02 1.19
C LEU A 165 11.50 7.31 1.84
N ILE A 166 10.35 8.00 1.98
CA ILE A 166 9.12 7.38 2.47
C ILE A 166 8.71 6.21 1.56
N GLY A 167 8.71 6.41 0.24
CA GLY A 167 8.40 5.35 -0.73
C GLY A 167 9.37 4.16 -0.62
N SER A 168 10.67 4.42 -0.50
CA SER A 168 11.67 3.36 -0.28
C SER A 168 11.41 2.58 1.01
N LEU A 169 11.14 3.26 2.11
CA LEU A 169 10.97 2.60 3.41
C LEU A 169 9.66 1.81 3.50
N TYR A 170 8.58 2.26 2.85
CA TYR A 170 7.33 1.50 2.74
C TYR A 170 7.59 0.10 2.18
N SER A 171 8.46 -0.01 1.19
CA SER A 171 8.82 -1.28 0.54
C SER A 171 9.78 -2.18 1.31
N LEU A 172 10.64 -1.61 2.17
CA LEU A 172 11.75 -2.33 2.83
C LEU A 172 11.46 -2.69 4.29
N GLY A 173 10.46 -2.06 4.92
CA GLY A 173 10.14 -2.25 6.33
C GLY A 173 10.64 -1.11 7.23
N HIS A 174 10.34 -1.22 8.53
CA HIS A 174 10.28 -0.07 9.44
C HIS A 174 11.57 0.27 10.19
N ASP A 175 12.64 -0.51 10.08
CA ASP A 175 13.80 -0.38 10.95
C ASP A 175 14.67 0.84 10.59
N PRO A 176 14.83 1.81 11.52
CA PRO A 176 15.57 3.03 11.22
C PRO A 176 17.07 2.82 11.07
N HIS A 177 17.62 3.34 9.98
CA HIS A 177 19.06 3.41 9.72
C HIS A 177 19.56 4.84 9.94
N LEU A 178 20.81 5.02 10.39
CA LEU A 178 21.32 6.35 10.76
C LEU A 178 21.43 7.32 9.57
N SER A 179 21.61 6.79 8.37
CA SER A 179 21.75 7.56 7.13
C SER A 179 21.01 6.85 6.00
N PRO A 180 19.68 6.97 5.92
CA PRO A 180 18.94 6.32 4.86
C PRO A 180 19.08 7.09 3.54
N ILE A 181 19.02 6.36 2.43
CA ILE A 181 19.04 6.92 1.08
C ILE A 181 17.89 6.28 0.32
N ALA A 182 17.17 7.07 -0.48
CA ALA A 182 16.13 6.54 -1.34
C ALA A 182 16.71 5.57 -2.37
N ASN A 183 16.10 4.39 -2.49
CA ASN A 183 16.36 3.41 -3.53
C ASN A 183 15.58 3.75 -4.81
N ASP A 184 15.80 2.97 -5.87
CA ASP A 184 15.17 3.24 -7.17
C ASP A 184 13.66 3.06 -7.15
N ARG A 185 13.12 2.16 -6.31
CA ARG A 185 11.67 2.03 -6.07
C ARG A 185 11.07 3.31 -5.51
N GLY A 186 11.70 3.91 -4.50
CA GLY A 186 11.26 5.19 -3.93
C GLY A 186 11.31 6.34 -4.93
N LYS A 187 12.36 6.40 -5.76
CA LYS A 187 12.44 7.39 -6.85
C LYS A 187 11.36 7.17 -7.91
N GLN A 188 11.08 5.94 -8.29
CA GLN A 188 10.04 5.62 -9.26
C GLN A 188 8.65 6.02 -8.75
N ILE A 189 8.37 5.74 -7.46
CA ILE A 189 7.13 6.18 -6.81
C ILE A 189 6.94 7.69 -7.00
N VAL A 190 7.95 8.49 -6.72
CA VAL A 190 7.83 9.96 -6.81
C VAL A 190 7.79 10.47 -8.25
N ASN A 191 8.67 9.95 -9.12
CA ASN A 191 8.86 10.51 -10.45
C ASN A 191 7.82 10.03 -11.48
N GLU A 192 7.26 8.84 -11.29
CA GLU A 192 6.34 8.22 -12.26
C GLU A 192 4.96 8.00 -11.66
N PHE A 193 4.89 7.41 -10.46
CA PHE A 193 3.61 6.93 -9.92
C PHE A 193 2.82 7.99 -9.17
N MET A 194 3.46 8.94 -8.49
CA MET A 194 2.77 10.09 -7.90
C MET A 194 2.09 10.95 -8.98
N PRO A 195 2.75 11.32 -10.11
CA PRO A 195 2.08 11.97 -11.23
C PRO A 195 0.91 11.16 -11.80
N LEU A 196 1.08 9.85 -11.95
CA LEU A 196 0.00 8.98 -12.43
C LEU A 196 -1.19 9.00 -11.46
N ALA A 197 -0.95 8.78 -10.16
CA ALA A 197 -2.00 8.81 -9.14
C ALA A 197 -2.73 10.15 -9.12
N LYS A 198 -1.99 11.26 -9.17
CA LYS A 198 -2.56 12.60 -9.28
C LYS A 198 -3.47 12.71 -10.51
N GLY A 199 -2.99 12.24 -11.65
CA GLY A 199 -3.79 12.20 -12.87
C GLY A 199 -5.09 11.41 -12.73
N VAL A 200 -5.04 10.23 -12.11
CA VAL A 200 -6.24 9.42 -11.82
C VAL A 200 -7.22 10.19 -10.93
N PHE A 201 -6.74 10.86 -9.88
CA PHE A 201 -7.60 11.59 -8.93
C PHE A 201 -8.18 12.88 -9.49
N ASP A 202 -7.42 13.58 -10.35
CA ASP A 202 -7.82 14.83 -10.99
C ASP A 202 -8.73 14.60 -12.22
N GLY A 203 -8.95 13.34 -12.61
CA GLY A 203 -9.88 12.96 -13.68
C GLY A 203 -9.26 13.01 -15.08
N LEU A 204 -8.01 12.55 -15.23
CA LEU A 204 -7.44 12.20 -16.54
C LEU A 204 -8.35 11.24 -17.33
#